data_AF-A0A2E7TCK6-F1
#
_entry.id   AF-A0A2E7TCK6-F1
#
_cell.length_a   1.000
_cell.length_b   1.000
_cell.length_c   1.000
_cell.angle_alpha   90.00
_cell.angle_beta   90.00
_cell.angle_gamma   90.00
#
_symmetry.space_group_name_H-M   'P 1'
#
loop_
_entity.id
_entity.type
_entity.pdbx_description
1 polymer ?
#
loop_
_entity_poly.entity_id
_entity_poly.type
_entity_poly.pdbx_seq_one_letter_code
_entity_poly.pdbx_strand_id
1 'polypeptide(L)'
;MNENSTNIVLHESEVVELFVYFLATARVQIDDPDYYGPMRLLIAAEKLRDFVSNRSSSSLTRLFELTEPIINDAHIAINDIEKFSNKLDQLSKVIANYLLEVNGIEDPSHD
;
A
#
# COMPACT_ATOMS: atom_id res chain seq x y z
N MET A 1 13.42 -37.63 6.87
CA MET A 1 12.73 -36.41 7.32
C MET A 1 13.28 -35.30 6.46
N ASN A 2 12.57 -34.94 5.39
CA ASN A 2 13.00 -33.83 4.53
C ASN A 2 12.44 -32.55 5.12
N GLU A 3 13.34 -31.62 5.42
CA GLU A 3 13.05 -30.28 5.91
C GLU A 3 12.05 -29.60 4.97
N ASN A 4 10.89 -29.21 5.51
CA ASN A 4 9.97 -28.32 4.83
C ASN A 4 10.68 -26.99 4.64
N SER A 5 11.35 -26.81 3.51
CA SER A 5 11.68 -25.49 3.00
C SER A 5 10.35 -24.76 2.86
N THR A 6 10.06 -23.82 3.76
CA THR A 6 8.99 -22.85 3.58
C THR A 6 9.22 -22.20 2.24
N ASN A 7 8.43 -22.57 1.23
CA ASN A 7 8.60 -22.09 -0.13
C ASN A 7 8.13 -20.63 -0.13
N ILE A 8 9.06 -19.71 0.17
CA ILE A 8 8.79 -18.28 0.23
C ILE A 8 8.50 -17.83 -1.21
N VAL A 9 7.22 -17.57 -1.49
CA VAL A 9 6.74 -17.18 -2.82
C VAL A 9 7.03 -15.70 -3.12
N LEU A 10 7.15 -14.87 -2.08
CA LEU A 10 7.48 -13.44 -2.18
C LEU A 10 8.44 -13.05 -1.06
N HIS A 11 9.57 -12.46 -1.45
CA HIS A 11 10.49 -11.76 -0.57
C HIS A 11 9.92 -10.39 -0.14
N GLU A 12 10.44 -9.84 0.96
CA GLU A 12 9.90 -8.61 1.53
C GLU A 12 9.95 -7.41 0.58
N SER A 13 11.03 -7.28 -0.22
CA SER A 13 11.15 -6.23 -1.23
C SER A 13 10.07 -6.34 -2.32
N GLU A 14 9.73 -7.57 -2.73
CA GLU A 14 8.69 -7.83 -3.74
C GLU A 14 7.29 -7.55 -3.16
N VAL A 15 7.10 -7.80 -1.87
CA VAL A 15 5.87 -7.41 -1.15
C VAL A 15 5.73 -5.89 -1.11
N VAL A 16 6.80 -5.17 -0.77
CA VAL A 16 6.81 -3.70 -0.80
C VAL A 16 6.49 -3.20 -2.20
N GLU A 17 7.15 -3.73 -3.22
CA GLU A 17 6.94 -3.33 -4.62
C GLU A 17 5.48 -3.52 -5.06
N LEU A 18 4.89 -4.70 -4.82
CA LEU A 18 3.49 -4.96 -5.14
C LEU A 18 2.53 -4.08 -4.35
N PHE A 19 2.78 -3.88 -3.06
CA PHE A 19 1.94 -3.05 -2.21
C PHE A 19 1.94 -1.59 -2.69
N VAL A 20 3.13 -1.03 -2.93
CA VAL A 20 3.30 0.31 -3.50
C VAL A 20 2.62 0.42 -4.87
N TYR A 21 2.81 -0.58 -5.73
CA TYR A 21 2.20 -0.62 -7.06
C TYR A 21 0.67 -0.56 -6.98
N PHE A 22 0.04 -1.34 -6.09
CA PHE A 22 -1.41 -1.31 -5.92
C PHE A 22 -1.91 0.07 -5.47
N LEU A 23 -1.27 0.68 -4.47
CA LEU A 23 -1.69 1.98 -3.93
C LEU A 23 -1.49 3.11 -4.95
N ALA A 24 -0.34 3.15 -5.63
CA ALA A 24 -0.05 4.15 -6.65
C ALA A 24 -1.00 4.00 -7.86
N THR A 25 -1.25 2.76 -8.30
CA THR A 25 -2.16 2.50 -9.43
C THR A 25 -3.61 2.84 -9.06
N ALA A 26 -4.02 2.61 -7.81
CA ALA A 26 -5.36 2.99 -7.34
C ALA A 26 -5.60 4.50 -7.52
N ARG A 27 -4.57 5.33 -7.29
CA ARG A 27 -4.64 6.78 -7.49
C ARG A 27 -4.78 7.20 -8.95
N VAL A 28 -4.12 6.48 -9.87
CA VAL A 28 -4.15 6.77 -11.31
C VAL A 28 -5.50 6.40 -11.93
N GLN A 29 -6.14 5.34 -11.45
CA GLN A 29 -7.41 4.84 -11.97
C GLN A 29 -8.64 5.60 -11.46
N ILE A 30 -8.47 6.72 -10.73
CA ILE A 30 -9.62 7.46 -10.18
C ILE A 30 -10.48 8.09 -11.28
N ASP A 31 -9.90 8.38 -12.44
CA ASP A 31 -10.56 9.01 -13.58
C ASP A 31 -11.26 8.00 -14.52
N ASP A 32 -11.12 6.69 -14.26
CA ASP A 32 -11.80 5.66 -15.04
C ASP A 32 -13.30 5.57 -14.65
N PRO A 33 -14.20 5.43 -15.64
CA PRO A 33 -15.64 5.30 -15.37
C PRO A 33 -15.90 4.04 -14.55
N ASP A 34 -16.69 4.22 -13.49
CA ASP A 34 -16.96 3.27 -12.42
C ASP A 34 -15.73 3.00 -11.51
N TYR A 35 -15.71 3.63 -10.32
CA TYR A 35 -14.64 3.60 -9.27
C TYR A 35 -14.25 2.21 -8.73
N TYR A 36 -14.64 1.13 -9.41
CA TYR A 36 -14.24 -0.24 -9.12
C TYR A 36 -12.73 -0.49 -9.31
N GLY A 37 -12.06 0.25 -10.21
CA GLY A 37 -10.61 0.10 -10.44
C GLY A 37 -9.79 0.34 -9.16
N PRO A 38 -9.83 1.57 -8.60
CA PRO A 38 -9.14 1.91 -7.36
C PRO A 38 -9.49 0.96 -6.21
N MET A 39 -10.77 0.61 -6.03
CA MET A 39 -11.21 -0.26 -4.94
C MET A 39 -10.64 -1.67 -5.02
N ARG A 40 -10.57 -2.27 -6.21
CA ARG A 40 -10.00 -3.61 -6.37
C ARG A 40 -8.52 -3.63 -5.99
N LEU A 41 -7.81 -2.54 -6.26
CA LEU A 41 -6.40 -2.39 -5.93
C LEU A 41 -6.20 -2.18 -4.42
N LEU A 42 -7.04 -1.38 -3.76
CA LEU A 42 -7.02 -1.27 -2.29
C LEU A 42 -7.27 -2.63 -1.62
N ILE A 43 -8.27 -3.38 -2.10
CA ILE A 43 -8.55 -4.75 -1.62
C ILE A 43 -7.36 -5.69 -1.87
N ALA A 44 -6.71 -5.59 -3.02
CA ALA A 44 -5.51 -6.39 -3.31
C ALA A 44 -4.37 -6.07 -2.34
N ALA A 45 -4.17 -4.79 -1.99
CA ALA A 45 -3.18 -4.36 -1.02
C ALA A 45 -3.49 -4.92 0.39
N GLU A 46 -4.75 -4.90 0.83
CA GLU A 46 -5.16 -5.51 2.10
C GLU A 46 -4.93 -7.03 2.11
N LYS A 47 -5.28 -7.72 1.03
CA LYS A 47 -5.06 -9.17 0.92
C LYS A 47 -3.58 -9.53 0.94
N LEU A 48 -2.73 -8.71 0.30
CA LEU A 48 -1.29 -8.89 0.36
C LEU A 48 -0.76 -8.69 1.78
N ARG A 49 -1.17 -7.62 2.46
CA ARG A 49 -0.84 -7.38 3.88
C ARG A 49 -1.22 -8.58 4.74
N ASP A 50 -2.46 -9.04 4.66
CA ASP A 50 -2.96 -10.15 5.47
C ASP A 50 -2.12 -11.43 5.22
N PHE A 51 -1.77 -11.69 3.96
CA PHE A 51 -0.97 -12.83 3.54
C PHE A 51 0.48 -12.82 4.06
N VAL A 52 1.04 -11.65 4.35
CA VAL A 52 2.46 -11.50 4.73
C VAL A 52 2.67 -11.04 6.18
N SER A 53 1.60 -10.69 6.89
CA SER A 53 1.61 -10.15 8.25
C SER A 53 2.50 -10.93 9.24
N ASN A 54 2.38 -12.26 9.28
CA ASN A 54 3.13 -13.12 10.20
C ASN A 54 4.64 -13.21 9.94
N ARG A 55 5.13 -12.66 8.82
CA ARG A 55 6.55 -12.71 8.41
C ARG A 55 7.13 -11.35 8.04
N SER A 56 6.38 -10.28 8.29
CA SER A 56 6.79 -8.92 7.93
C SER A 56 7.80 -8.37 8.93
N SER A 57 8.82 -7.65 8.46
CA SER A 57 9.68 -6.86 9.34
C SER A 57 8.90 -5.78 10.10
N SER A 58 9.52 -5.18 11.12
CA SER A 58 8.95 -4.03 11.82
C SER A 58 8.71 -2.83 10.91
N SER A 59 9.56 -2.64 9.90
CA SER A 59 9.42 -1.55 8.93
C SER A 59 8.19 -1.76 8.04
N LEU A 60 8.03 -2.96 7.47
CA LEU A 60 6.87 -3.30 6.65
C LEU A 60 5.58 -3.30 7.49
N THR A 61 5.64 -3.81 8.72
CA THR A 61 4.51 -3.76 9.66
C THR A 61 4.08 -2.31 9.92
N ARG A 62 5.04 -1.40 10.11
CA ARG A 62 4.76 0.02 10.31
C ARG A 62 4.09 0.66 9.08
N LEU A 63 4.51 0.29 7.87
CA LEU A 63 3.84 0.75 6.64
C LEU A 63 2.37 0.31 6.62
N PHE A 64 2.08 -0.93 7.00
CA PHE A 64 0.71 -1.44 7.06
C PHE A 64 -0.14 -0.71 8.09
N GLU A 65 0.40 -0.45 9.28
CA GLU A 65 -0.31 0.32 10.32
C GLU A 65 -0.62 1.76 9.89
N LEU A 66 0.30 2.40 9.16
CA LEU A 66 0.11 3.78 8.67
C LEU A 66 -0.92 3.85 7.55
N THR A 67 -1.02 2.82 6.71
CA THR A 67 -1.90 2.81 5.53
C THR A 67 -3.30 2.29 5.84
N GLU A 68 -3.45 1.32 6.75
CA GLU A 68 -4.73 0.69 7.11
C GLU A 68 -5.87 1.68 7.44
N PRO A 69 -5.72 2.66 8.35
CA PRO A 69 -6.82 3.58 8.65
C PRO A 69 -7.22 4.43 7.44
N ILE A 70 -6.26 4.76 6.57
CA ILE A 70 -6.52 5.56 5.37
C ILE A 70 -7.26 4.72 4.32
N ILE A 71 -6.92 3.44 4.17
CA ILE A 71 -7.64 2.48 3.30
C ILE A 71 -9.09 2.31 3.78
N ASN A 72 -9.29 2.13 5.08
CA ASN A 72 -10.63 2.02 5.68
C ASN A 72 -11.47 3.28 5.43
N ASP A 73 -10.88 4.47 5.62
CA ASP A 73 -11.55 5.73 5.30
C ASP A 73 -11.86 5.87 3.80
N ALA A 74 -10.97 5.39 2.92
CA ALA A 74 -11.19 5.40 1.48
C ALA A 74 -12.39 4.53 1.07
N HIS A 75 -12.55 3.35 1.69
CA HIS A 75 -13.74 2.50 1.50
C HIS A 75 -15.04 3.21 1.87
N ILE A 76 -15.04 4.02 2.92
CA ILE A 76 -16.21 4.79 3.35
C ILE A 76 -16.48 5.95 2.37
N ALA A 77 -15.41 6.57 1.86
CA ALA A 77 -15.49 7.75 1.01
C ALA A 77 -15.80 7.47 -0.46
N ILE A 78 -15.96 6.21 -0.89
CA ILE A 78 -16.09 5.82 -2.31
C ILE A 78 -17.15 6.59 -3.11
N ASN A 79 -18.26 7.00 -2.48
CA ASN A 79 -19.35 7.74 -3.14
C ASN A 79 -19.10 9.25 -3.19
N ASP A 80 -18.00 9.74 -2.62
CA ASP A 80 -17.58 11.13 -2.57
C ASP A 80 -16.19 11.24 -3.20
N ILE A 81 -16.17 11.58 -4.49
CA ILE A 81 -14.97 11.58 -5.34
C ILE A 81 -13.85 12.41 -4.73
N GLU A 82 -14.19 13.60 -4.20
CA GLU A 82 -13.21 14.50 -3.62
C GLU A 82 -12.59 13.91 -2.35
N LYS A 83 -13.43 13.37 -1.45
CA LYS A 83 -12.92 12.69 -0.25
C LYS A 83 -12.11 11.44 -0.60
N PHE A 84 -12.57 10.66 -1.57
CA PHE A 84 -11.88 9.46 -2.02
C PHE A 84 -10.51 9.81 -2.61
N SER A 85 -10.44 10.78 -3.52
CA SER A 85 -9.18 11.29 -4.08
C SER A 85 -8.21 11.74 -3.00
N ASN A 86 -8.70 12.52 -2.04
CA ASN A 86 -7.88 13.00 -0.92
C ASN A 86 -7.30 11.84 -0.09
N LYS A 87 -8.01 10.72 0.06
CA LYS A 87 -7.49 9.53 0.75
C LYS A 87 -6.43 8.81 -0.07
N LEU A 88 -6.60 8.71 -1.38
CA LEU A 88 -5.57 8.14 -2.26
C LEU A 88 -4.31 9.03 -2.33
N ASP A 89 -4.46 10.36 -2.27
CA ASP A 89 -3.34 11.29 -2.13
C ASP A 89 -2.61 11.13 -0.79
N GLN A 90 -3.34 10.91 0.31
CA GLN A 90 -2.75 10.62 1.61
C GLN A 90 -1.95 9.30 1.58
N LEU A 91 -2.49 8.24 0.98
CA LEU A 91 -1.77 6.97 0.78
C LEU A 91 -0.49 7.18 -0.02
N SER A 92 -0.57 7.98 -1.09
CA SER A 92 0.60 8.30 -1.94
C SER A 92 1.71 9.00 -1.17
N LYS A 93 1.37 9.88 -0.22
CA LYS A 93 2.35 10.54 0.66
C LYS A 93 2.99 9.56 1.64
N VAL A 94 2.19 8.68 2.25
CA VAL A 94 2.69 7.67 3.20
C VAL A 94 3.68 6.72 2.53
N ILE A 95 3.35 6.22 1.33
CA ILE A 95 4.26 5.32 0.60
C ILE A 95 5.53 6.05 0.14
N ALA A 96 5.43 7.31 -0.29
CA ALA A 96 6.60 8.09 -0.70
C ALA A 96 7.56 8.28 0.47
N ASN A 97 7.07 8.69 1.64
CA ASN A 97 7.87 8.86 2.85
C ASN A 97 8.53 7.54 3.28
N TYR A 98 7.76 6.44 3.28
CA TYR A 98 8.30 5.11 3.56
C TYR A 98 9.45 4.75 2.61
N LEU A 99 9.29 4.99 1.31
CA LEU A 99 10.32 4.71 0.31
C LEU A 99 11.58 5.56 0.51
N LEU A 100 11.43 6.84 0.86
CA LEU A 100 12.57 7.69 1.20
C LEU A 100 13.33 7.15 2.42
N GLU A 101 12.61 6.79 3.48
CA GLU A 101 13.18 6.26 4.72
C GLU A 101 13.96 4.96 4.48
N VAL A 102 13.39 3.97 3.78
CA VAL A 102 14.04 2.66 3.57
C VAL A 102 15.20 2.72 2.58
N ASN A 103 15.24 3.72 1.70
CA ASN A 103 16.35 3.94 0.76
C ASN A 103 17.40 4.92 1.28
N GLY A 104 17.20 5.51 2.47
CA GLY A 104 18.13 6.50 3.05
C GLY A 104 18.26 7.77 2.21
N ILE A 105 17.19 8.15 1.49
CA ILE A 105 17.15 9.36 0.67
C ILE A 105 16.55 10.47 1.54
N GLU A 106 17.28 11.57 1.73
CA GLU A 106 16.76 12.76 2.41
C GLU A 106 15.65 13.40 1.56
N ASP A 107 14.55 13.81 2.21
CA ASP A 107 13.41 14.44 1.54
C ASP A 107 13.85 15.74 0.83
N PRO A 108 13.76 15.82 -0.52
CA PRO A 108 14.16 17.00 -1.27
C PRO A 108 13.24 18.22 -1.02
N SER A 109 12.16 18.06 -0.25
CA SER A 109 11.17 19.11 0.04
C SER A 109 11.56 20.04 1.22
N HIS A 110 12.81 19.99 1.68
CA HIS A 110 13.32 20.83 2.78
C HIS A 110 14.10 22.10 2.33
N ASP A 111 14.02 22.47 1.04
CA ASP A 111 14.51 23.76 0.52
C ASP A 111 13.37 24.68 0.05
#